data_AF-A0A090QWT7-F1
#
_entry.id   AF-A0A090QWT7-F1
#
_cell.length_a   1.000
_cell.length_b   1.000
_cell.length_c   1.000
_cell.angle_alpha   90.00
_cell.angle_beta   90.00
_cell.angle_gamma   90.00
#
_symmetry.space_group_name_H-M   'P 1'
#
loop_
_entity.id
_entity.type
_entity.pdbx_description
1 polymer ?
#
loop_
_entity_poly.entity_id
_entity_poly.type
_entity_poly.pdbx_seq_one_letter_code
_entity_poly.pdbx_strand_id
1 'polypeptide(L)' 'MHNNIWRVLGLAVCPVILLGALFHAASLVGYAVYSQSSPDMRIIDVAIMASGLCAAFEFVRAVRRLIGKHMMASLEIVK' A
#
# COMPACT_ATOMS: atom_id res chain seq x y z
N MET A 1 14.39 -4.20 -20.58
CA MET A 1 14.52 -4.85 -19.24
C MET A 1 14.41 -3.89 -18.06
N HIS A 2 14.93 -2.65 -18.12
CA HIS A 2 14.85 -1.66 -17.03
C HIS A 2 13.42 -1.40 -16.50
N ASN A 3 12.41 -1.32 -17.38
CA ASN A 3 11.03 -0.98 -17.01
C ASN A 3 10.31 -2.05 -16.14
N ASN A 4 10.78 -3.30 -16.14
CA ASN A 4 10.19 -4.37 -15.32
C ASN A 4 10.74 -4.36 -13.90
N ILE A 5 12.01 -4.00 -13.71
CA ILE A 5 12.66 -3.94 -12.39
C ILE A 5 11.98 -2.88 -11.52
N TRP A 6 11.76 -1.67 -12.05
CA TRP A 6 11.06 -0.60 -11.32
C TRP A 6 9.62 -0.96 -10.96
N ARG A 7 8.92 -1.73 -11.81
CA ARG A 7 7.57 -2.23 -11.49
C ARG A 7 7.60 -3.26 -10.37
N VAL A 8 8.55 -4.19 -10.40
CA VAL A 8 8.70 -5.22 -9.37
C VAL A 8 9.13 -4.59 -8.04
N LEU A 9 10.07 -3.63 -8.09
CA LEU A 9 10.50 -2.88 -6.92
C LEU A 9 9.33 -2.11 -6.30
N GLY A 10 8.53 -1.42 -7.12
CA GLY A 10 7.32 -0.73 -6.66
C GLY A 10 6.29 -1.69 -6.03
N LEU A 11 6.11 -2.88 -6.61
CA LEU A 11 5.21 -3.91 -6.09
C LEU A 11 5.68 -4.50 -4.76
N ALA A 12 6.99 -4.58 -4.53
CA ALA A 12 7.58 -5.04 -3.28
C ALA A 12 7.60 -3.96 -2.18
N VAL A 13 7.79 -2.69 -2.56
CA VAL A 13 7.87 -1.57 -1.61
C VAL A 13 6.49 -1.13 -1.10
N CYS A 14 5.45 -1.17 -1.94
CA CYS A 14 4.09 -0.79 -1.53
C CYS A 14 3.56 -1.56 -0.31
N PRO A 15 3.67 -2.90 -0.20
CA PRO A 15 3.17 -3.62 0.97
C PRO A 15 3.96 -3.31 2.25
N VAL A 16 5.25 -2.95 2.15
CA VAL A 16 6.05 -2.51 3.31
C VAL A 16 5.55 -1.18 3.84
N ILE A 17 5.29 -0.21 2.95
CA ILE A 17 4.73 1.10 3.31
C ILE A 17 3.31 0.92 3.89
N LEU A 18 2.51 0.02 3.32
CA LEU A 18 1.17 -0.30 3.80
C LEU A 18 1.19 -0.88 5.22
N LEU A 19 2.07 -1.85 5.48
CA LEU A 19 2.26 -2.46 6.79
C LEU A 19 2.73 -1.43 7.83
N GLY A 20 3.66 -0.56 7.45
CA GLY A 20 4.12 0.53 8.31
C GLY A 20 2.99 1.48 8.70
N ALA A 21 2.16 1.89 7.74
CA ALA A 21 0.99 2.73 8.00
C ALA A 21 -0.06 2.05 8.89
N LEU A 22 -0.29 0.74 8.69
CA LEU A 22 -1.19 -0.08 9.52
C LEU A 22 -0.70 -0.20 10.96
N PHE A 23 0.59 -0.47 11.17
CA PHE A 23 1.19 -0.51 12.50
C PHE A 23 1.09 0.86 13.20
N HIS A 24 1.33 1.94 12.47
CA HIS A 24 1.22 3.29 13.02
C HIS A 24 -0.22 3.64 13.41
N ALA A 25 -1.19 3.26 12.56
CA ALA A 25 -2.61 3.42 12.85
C ALA A 25 -3.04 2.60 14.08
N ALA A 26 -2.60 1.35 14.16
CA ALA A 26 -2.88 0.49 15.32
C ALA A 26 -2.25 1.04 16.60
N SER A 27 -1.04 1.61 16.53
CA SER A 27 -0.40 2.28 17.65
C SER A 27 -1.19 3.52 18.09
N LEU A 28 -1.66 4.34 17.15
CA LEU A 28 -2.52 5.51 17.43
C LEU A 28 -3.83 5.10 18.12
N VAL A 29 -4.47 4.03 17.64
CA VAL A 29 -5.67 3.47 18.28
C VAL A 29 -5.35 2.93 19.67
N GLY A 30 -4.23 2.23 19.84
CA GLY A 30 -3.75 1.76 21.13
C GLY A 30 -3.52 2.89 22.12
N TYR A 31 -2.88 3.99 21.69
CA TYR A 31 -2.72 5.20 22.49
C TYR A 31 -4.07 5.85 22.82
N ALA A 32 -4.99 5.96 21.86
CA ALA A 32 -6.30 6.56 22.09
C ALA A 32 -7.19 5.72 23.04
N VAL A 33 -7.02 4.39 23.07
CA VAL A 33 -7.81 3.47 23.91
C VAL A 33 -7.20 3.29 25.30
N TYR A 34 -5.88 3.19 25.42
CA TYR A 34 -5.19 2.89 26.69
C TYR A 34 -4.56 4.11 27.37
N SER A 35 -4.43 5.24 26.69
CA SER A 35 -3.85 6.46 27.25
C SER A 35 -4.95 7.51 27.45
N GLN A 36 -5.09 8.05 28.66
CA GLN A 36 -6.01 9.17 28.96
C GLN A 36 -5.51 10.52 28.41
N SER A 37 -4.32 10.56 27.82
CA SER A 37 -3.80 11.73 27.14
C SER A 37 -4.28 11.77 25.70
N SER A 38 -4.87 12.90 25.29
CA SER A 38 -5.26 13.16 23.90
C SER A 38 -4.11 12.81 22.95
N PRO A 39 -4.35 12.04 21.89
CA PRO A 39 -3.32 11.73 20.92
C PRO A 39 -2.85 13.05 20.29
N ASP A 40 -1.61 13.45 20.60
CA ASP A 40 -0.98 14.62 20.00
C ASP A 40 -0.60 14.24 18.56
N MET A 41 -1.58 14.40 17.68
CA MET A 41 -1.54 13.90 16.31
C MET A 41 -0.57 14.78 15.52
N ARG A 42 0.66 14.31 15.32
CA ARG A 42 1.69 15.09 14.64
C ARG A 42 1.40 15.08 13.14
N ILE A 43 1.81 16.15 12.46
CA ILE A 43 1.73 16.25 10.98
C ILE A 43 2.39 15.03 10.30
N ILE A 44 3.43 14.48 10.94
CA ILE A 44 4.13 13.28 10.50
C ILE A 44 3.21 12.05 10.48
N ASP A 45 2.33 11.87 11.47
CA ASP A 45 1.40 10.74 11.53
C ASP A 45 0.39 10.79 10.38
N VAL A 46 -0.10 11.99 10.07
CA VAL A 46 -1.01 12.23 8.93
C VAL A 46 -0.30 11.94 7.61
N ALA A 47 0.95 12.37 7.46
CA ALA A 47 1.75 12.09 6.26
C ALA A 47 2.00 10.58 6.08
N ILE A 48 2.29 9.86 7.16
CA ILE A 48 2.47 8.40 7.13
C ILE A 48 1.17 7.71 6.72
N MET A 49 0.03 8.07 7.31
CA MET A 49 -1.27 7.51 6.93
C MET A 49 -1.64 7.79 5.47
N ALA A 50 -1.44 9.03 5.01
CA ALA A 50 -1.69 9.42 3.61
C ALA A 50 -0.79 8.68 2.62
N SER A 51 0.48 8.50 2.96
CA SER A 51 1.43 7.72 2.14
C SER A 51 1.04 6.24 2.08
N GLY A 52 0.54 5.67 3.19
CA GLY A 52 0.00 4.31 3.24
C GLY A 52 -1.22 4.12 2.34
N LEU A 53 -2.17 5.07 2.38
CA LEU A 53 -3.33 5.10 1.49
C LEU A 53 -2.94 5.19 0.02
N CYS A 54 -1.98 6.06 -0.31
CA CYS A 54 -1.45 6.18 -1.66
C CYS A 54 -0.78 4.87 -2.13
N ALA A 55 0.04 4.25 -1.28
CA ALA A 55 0.66 2.96 -1.56
C ALA A 55 -0.38 1.85 -1.77
N ALA A 56 -1.48 1.85 -1.01
CA ALA A 56 -2.60 0.91 -1.19
C ALA A 56 -3.20 1.03 -2.59
N PHE A 57 -3.50 2.25 -3.02
CA PHE A 57 -4.09 2.51 -4.33
C PHE A 57 -3.15 2.12 -5.47
N GLU A 58 -1.87 2.48 -5.39
CA GLU A 58 -0.89 2.10 -6.41
C GLU A 58 -0.67 0.58 -6.44
N PHE A 59 -0.68 -0.09 -5.29
CA PHE A 59 -0.61 -1.55 -5.21
C PHE A 59 -1.81 -2.21 -5.89
N VAL A 60 -3.04 -1.80 -5.55
CA VAL A 60 -4.26 -2.33 -6.17
C VAL A 60 -4.26 -2.06 -7.68
N ARG A 61 -3.82 -0.88 -8.11
CA ARG A 61 -3.71 -0.53 -9.53
C ARG A 61 -2.67 -1.40 -10.25
N ALA A 62 -1.53 -1.68 -9.61
CA ALA A 62 -0.49 -2.55 -10.14
C ALA A 62 -0.99 -4.00 -10.27
N VAL A 63 -1.67 -4.52 -9.24
CA VAL A 63 -2.26 -5.87 -9.23
C VAL A 63 -3.35 -6.00 -10.30
N ARG A 64 -4.28 -5.03 -10.40
CA ARG A 64 -5.31 -5.03 -11.46
C ARG A 64 -4.72 -5.07 -12.86
N ARG A 65 -3.64 -4.32 -13.10
CA ARG A 65 -2.92 -4.35 -14.40
C ARG A 65 -2.25 -5.69 -14.65
N LEU A 66 -1.77 -6.37 -13.60
CA LEU A 66 -1.16 -7.70 -13.72
C LEU A 66 -2.21 -8.76 -14.06
N ILE A 67 -3.33 -8.76 -13.33
CA ILE A 67 -4.46 -9.69 -13.52
C ILE A 67 -5.12 -9.48 -14.88
N GLY A 68 -5.41 -8.22 -15.26
CA GLY A 68 -6.03 -7.92 -16.55
C GLY A 68 -5.16 -8.33 -17.75
N LYS A 69 -3.82 -8.28 -17.60
CA LYS A 69 -2.89 -8.80 -18.61
C LYS A 69 -2.89 -10.33 -18.67
N HIS A 70 -2.95 -11.01 -17.52
CA HIS A 70 -3.06 -12.47 -17.48
C HIS A 70 -4.36 -12.97 -18.12
N MET A 71 -5.48 -12.27 -17.91
CA MET A 71 -6.78 -12.65 -18.48
C MET A 71 -6.82 -12.49 -20.00
N MET A 72 -6.23 -11.42 -20.55
CA MET A 72 -6.08 -11.22 -22.00
C MET A 72 -5.15 -12.26 -22.64
N ALA A 73 -4.02 -12.56 -21.99
CA ALA A 73 -3.08 -13.57 -22.48
C ALA A 73 -3.70 -14.98 -22.51
N SER A 74 -4.56 -15.30 -21.52
CA SER A 74 -5.28 -16.58 -21.50
C SER A 74 -6.36 -16.69 -22.58
N LEU A 75 -6.86 -15.57 -23.11
CA LEU A 75 -7.84 -15.56 -24.21
C LEU A 75 -7.19 -15.74 -25.58
N GLU A 76 -5.96 -15.26 -25.79
CA GLU A 76 -5.21 -15.46 -27.03
C GLU A 76 -4.72 -16.90 -27.20
N ILE A 77 -4.47 -17.64 -26.11
CA ILE A 77 -4.05 -19.05 -26.16
C ILE A 77 -5.21 -19.99 -26.57
N VAL A 78 -6.46 -19.55 -26.40
CA VAL A 78 -7.66 -20.36 -26.70
C VAL A 78 -8.20 -20.08 -28.11
N LYS A 79 -7.60 -19.18 -28.88
CA LYS A 79 -8.03 -18.79 -30.23
C LYS A 79 -7.12 -19.38 -31.30
#